data_AF-M6WBN0-F1
#
_entry.id   AF-M6WBN0-F1
#
_cell.length_a   1.000
_cell.length_b   1.000
_cell.length_c   1.000
_cell.angle_alpha   90.00
_cell.angle_beta   90.00
_cell.angle_gamma   90.00
#
_symmetry.space_group_name_H-M   'P 1'
#
loop_
_entity.id
_entity.type
_entity.pdbx_description
1 polymer ?
#
loop_
_entity_poly.entity_id
_entity_poly.type
_entity_poly.pdbx_seq_one_letter_code
_entity_poly.pdbx_strand_id
1 'polypeptide(L)'
;MGSDRSFIFGMHIFWIISGPVLRRFTKTKWALSEKDKGILFFGFASIVLVFLYLLWIGGDFMAGRFLGTCLIVSVFSQSLFLALHFEGSKLNIQKLLFISSIIVSVYFFAHSASPLRYIFQRSPIRVEKGIVDERASYQDNTSLKYWFEGITPDTHPWAQYAKKIALNNPKTNFRQVQITTNVGLPGFYGGPGIHWIDLLGITDPFLARLPGKGFPGHYIRLLPQGYKKYIEETAVSLSNPELDRFFYEIRLLSEEDIWTKERWKVIVDFTFFGAGNFKTRFPKGFSYAFDLDTYRITLYGLPFKNWKDEDLKSMLSQEYFGIRPTKTFKNRNTL
;
A
#
# COMPACT_ATOMS: atom_id res chain seq x y z
N MET A 1 8.63 -14.63 7.37
CA MET A 1 8.67 -13.28 7.98
C MET A 1 7.91 -13.21 9.33
N GLY A 2 7.84 -14.31 10.10
CA GLY A 2 6.78 -14.49 11.12
C GLY A 2 7.19 -14.95 12.53
N SER A 3 8.47 -15.18 12.84
CA SER A 3 8.86 -15.66 14.19
C SER A 3 8.88 -14.54 15.24
N ASP A 4 9.48 -13.39 14.92
CA ASP A 4 9.90 -12.46 15.98
C ASP A 4 8.79 -11.51 16.44
N ARG A 5 7.96 -11.08 15.50
CA ARG A 5 6.77 -10.27 15.81
C ARG A 5 5.80 -11.06 16.68
N SER A 6 5.60 -12.34 16.34
CA SER A 6 4.75 -13.26 17.10
C SER A 6 5.24 -13.43 18.53
N PHE A 7 6.55 -13.44 18.75
CA PHE A 7 7.14 -13.47 20.10
C PHE A 7 6.77 -12.21 20.89
N ILE A 8 7.05 -11.01 20.37
CA ILE A 8 6.73 -9.74 21.06
C ILE A 8 5.22 -9.63 21.31
N PHE A 9 4.39 -10.00 20.34
CA PHE A 9 2.94 -9.98 20.49
C PHE A 9 2.46 -10.96 21.56
N GLY A 10 3.04 -12.17 21.60
CA GLY A 10 2.75 -13.18 22.62
C GLY A 10 3.17 -12.77 24.03
N MET A 11 4.18 -11.90 24.18
CA MET A 11 4.63 -11.43 25.50
C MET A 11 3.54 -10.68 26.26
N HIS A 12 2.62 -9.97 25.57
CA HIS A 12 1.47 -9.34 26.24
C HIS A 12 0.60 -10.37 26.97
N ILE A 13 0.23 -11.44 26.27
CA ILE A 13 -0.56 -12.54 26.85
C ILE A 13 0.25 -13.21 27.95
N PHE A 14 1.52 -13.52 27.68
CA PHE A 14 2.41 -14.17 28.65
C PHE A 14 2.43 -13.41 29.99
N TRP A 15 2.61 -12.08 29.98
CA TRP A 15 2.62 -11.31 31.22
C TRP A 15 1.28 -11.39 31.96
N ILE A 16 0.16 -11.29 31.24
CA ILE A 16 -1.20 -11.38 31.81
C ILE A 16 -1.44 -12.73 32.49
N ILE A 17 -1.02 -13.84 31.86
CA ILE A 17 -1.31 -15.21 32.33
C ILE A 17 -0.23 -15.80 33.23
N SER A 18 1.00 -15.28 33.21
CA SER A 18 2.13 -15.84 33.97
C SER A 18 2.05 -15.58 35.47
N GLY A 19 1.11 -14.74 35.92
CA GLY A 19 0.99 -14.34 37.33
C GLY A 19 0.94 -15.50 38.33
N PRO A 20 0.08 -16.52 38.15
CA PRO A 20 0.03 -17.68 39.05
C PRO A 20 1.31 -18.52 39.04
N VAL A 21 2.01 -18.58 37.91
CA VAL A 21 3.24 -19.36 37.74
C VAL A 21 4.43 -18.64 38.37
N LEU A 22 4.61 -17.35 38.08
CA LEU A 22 5.73 -16.56 38.61
C LEU A 22 5.67 -16.42 40.14
N ARG A 23 4.46 -16.35 40.72
CA ARG A 23 4.26 -16.41 42.19
C ARG A 23 4.86 -17.66 42.86
N ARG A 24 4.99 -18.78 42.14
CA ARG A 24 5.57 -20.02 42.68
C ARG A 24 7.10 -20.00 42.72
N PHE A 25 7.74 -19.18 41.88
CA PHE A 25 9.20 -19.19 41.70
C PHE A 25 9.89 -17.94 42.25
N THR A 26 9.16 -16.89 42.59
CA THR A 26 9.74 -15.63 43.07
C THR A 26 9.21 -15.23 44.44
N LYS A 27 10.10 -14.75 45.33
CA LYS A 27 9.71 -14.15 46.63
C LYS A 27 9.00 -12.79 46.49
N THR A 28 9.04 -12.19 45.30
CA THR A 28 8.28 -10.99 44.95
C THR A 28 6.80 -11.34 44.73
N LYS A 29 5.89 -10.56 45.32
CA LYS A 29 4.46 -10.62 45.01
C LYS A 29 4.26 -10.24 43.54
N TRP A 30 4.30 -11.22 42.63
CA TRP A 30 3.95 -11.01 41.23
C TRP A 30 2.43 -10.87 41.12
N ALA A 31 1.94 -9.65 41.31
CA ALA A 31 0.53 -9.29 41.20
C ALA A 31 0.42 -8.07 40.29
N LEU A 32 -0.10 -8.28 39.09
CA LEU A 32 -0.37 -7.18 38.16
C LEU A 32 -1.47 -6.28 38.72
N SER A 33 -1.20 -4.97 38.75
CA SER A 33 -2.21 -3.97 39.03
C SER A 33 -3.19 -3.85 37.86
N GLU A 34 -4.35 -3.22 38.07
CA GLU A 34 -5.29 -2.91 36.98
C GLU A 34 -4.65 -2.01 35.92
N LYS A 35 -3.71 -1.13 36.32
CA LYS A 35 -2.93 -0.31 35.41
C LYS A 35 -2.01 -1.15 34.51
N ASP A 36 -1.33 -2.14 35.08
CA ASP A 36 -0.45 -3.05 34.33
C ASP A 36 -1.25 -3.86 33.31
N LYS A 37 -2.37 -4.43 33.75
CA LYS A 37 -3.30 -5.16 32.86
C LYS A 37 -3.82 -4.27 31.75
N GLY A 38 -4.19 -3.02 32.07
CA GLY A 38 -4.64 -2.04 31.08
C GLY A 38 -3.58 -1.77 30.00
N ILE A 39 -2.33 -1.49 30.39
CA ILE A 39 -1.23 -1.22 29.45
C ILE A 39 -1.01 -2.41 28.50
N LEU A 40 -0.91 -3.63 29.05
CA LEU A 40 -0.71 -4.85 28.27
C LEU A 40 -1.93 -5.18 27.38
N PHE A 41 -3.13 -4.97 27.90
CA PHE A 41 -4.37 -5.17 27.16
C PHE A 41 -4.49 -4.22 25.98
N PHE A 42 -4.24 -2.91 26.15
CA PHE A 42 -4.27 -1.95 25.03
C PHE A 42 -3.22 -2.27 23.97
N GLY A 43 -2.02 -2.67 24.41
CA GLY A 43 -0.96 -3.16 23.52
C GLY A 43 -1.45 -4.35 22.69
N PHE A 44 -2.02 -5.36 23.32
CA PHE A 44 -2.54 -6.55 22.66
C PHE A 44 -3.77 -6.29 21.76
N ALA A 45 -4.74 -5.53 22.26
CA ALA A 45 -5.97 -5.18 21.56
C ALA A 45 -5.66 -4.43 20.25
N SER A 46 -4.63 -3.59 20.23
CA SER A 46 -4.19 -2.92 18.99
C SER A 46 -3.84 -3.91 17.88
N ILE A 47 -3.16 -5.02 18.23
CA ILE A 47 -2.77 -6.08 17.30
C ILE A 47 -4.01 -6.80 16.77
N VAL A 48 -4.93 -7.16 17.67
CA VAL A 48 -6.17 -7.87 17.31
C VAL A 48 -7.03 -7.01 16.39
N LEU A 49 -7.22 -5.73 16.71
CA LEU A 49 -8.01 -4.81 15.89
C LEU A 49 -7.41 -4.64 14.48
N VAL A 50 -6.09 -4.45 14.37
CA VAL A 50 -5.42 -4.35 13.07
C VAL A 50 -5.48 -5.67 12.30
N PHE A 51 -5.35 -6.80 12.98
CA PHE A 51 -5.48 -8.12 12.34
C PHE A 51 -6.89 -8.37 11.81
N LEU A 52 -7.92 -8.10 12.62
CA LEU A 52 -9.32 -8.20 12.19
C LEU A 52 -9.63 -7.24 11.03
N TYR A 53 -9.10 -6.02 11.08
CA TYR A 53 -9.20 -5.06 9.99
C TYR A 53 -8.57 -5.61 8.69
N LEU A 54 -7.37 -6.21 8.77
CA LEU A 54 -6.73 -6.84 7.61
C LEU A 54 -7.57 -7.98 7.03
N LEU A 55 -8.19 -8.82 7.87
CA LEU A 55 -9.12 -9.84 7.40
C LEU A 55 -10.34 -9.24 6.71
N TRP A 56 -10.88 -8.15 7.26
CA TRP A 56 -12.05 -7.46 6.72
C TRP A 56 -11.79 -6.82 5.36
N ILE A 57 -10.64 -6.16 5.18
CA ILE A 57 -10.29 -5.52 3.89
C ILE A 57 -9.72 -6.50 2.86
N GLY A 58 -9.47 -7.76 3.24
CA GLY A 58 -8.91 -8.80 2.36
C GLY A 58 -7.39 -8.79 2.25
N GLY A 59 -6.69 -8.17 3.20
CA GLY A 59 -5.22 -8.16 3.30
C GLY A 59 -4.56 -6.90 2.74
N ASP A 60 -3.28 -7.04 2.39
CA ASP A 60 -2.43 -5.99 1.83
C ASP A 60 -1.40 -6.62 0.88
N PHE A 61 -1.00 -5.88 -0.16
CA PHE A 61 0.06 -6.31 -1.07
C PHE A 61 1.46 -6.12 -0.44
N MET A 62 1.66 -5.14 0.45
CA MET A 62 2.95 -4.91 1.10
C MET A 62 3.14 -5.79 2.33
N ALA A 63 4.15 -6.66 2.30
CA ALA A 63 4.43 -7.60 3.38
C ALA A 63 4.69 -6.89 4.73
N GLY A 64 3.80 -7.10 5.69
CA GLY A 64 4.01 -6.71 7.08
C GLY A 64 3.91 -5.21 7.39
N ARG A 65 3.46 -4.39 6.44
CA ARG A 65 3.29 -2.92 6.61
C ARG A 65 2.41 -2.57 7.82
N PHE A 66 1.20 -3.12 7.88
CA PHE A 66 0.23 -2.83 8.94
C PHE A 66 0.65 -3.32 10.34
N LEU A 67 1.46 -4.38 10.41
CA LEU A 67 1.95 -4.91 11.69
C LEU A 67 3.16 -4.14 12.24
N GLY A 68 3.79 -3.28 11.44
CA GLY A 68 4.91 -2.44 11.88
C GLY A 68 4.51 -1.50 13.02
N THR A 69 3.40 -0.78 12.87
CA THR A 69 2.90 0.11 13.93
C THR A 69 2.50 -0.66 15.19
N CYS A 70 1.87 -1.84 15.03
CA CYS A 70 1.52 -2.71 16.15
C CYS A 70 2.76 -3.16 16.94
N LEU A 71 3.89 -3.39 16.26
CA LEU A 71 5.15 -3.71 16.89
C LEU A 71 5.67 -2.54 17.74
N ILE A 72 5.66 -1.32 17.21
CA ILE A 72 6.09 -0.12 17.95
C ILE A 72 5.24 0.07 19.22
N VAL A 73 3.92 0.01 19.09
CA VAL A 73 2.98 0.11 20.23
C VAL A 73 3.22 -1.00 21.23
N SER A 74 3.47 -2.22 20.76
CA SER A 74 3.73 -3.37 21.63
C SER A 74 5.01 -3.23 22.43
N VAL A 75 6.11 -2.81 21.78
CA VAL A 75 7.39 -2.56 22.45
C VAL A 75 7.23 -1.44 23.48
N PHE A 76 6.60 -0.33 23.10
CA PHE A 76 6.34 0.77 24.03
C PHE A 76 5.50 0.36 25.23
N SER A 77 4.39 -0.35 25.00
CA SER A 77 3.51 -0.87 26.06
C SER A 77 4.27 -1.80 27.01
N GLN A 78 5.11 -2.71 26.50
CA GLN A 78 5.91 -3.60 27.34
C GLN A 78 6.99 -2.85 28.11
N SER A 79 7.68 -1.89 27.50
CA SER A 79 8.66 -1.05 28.19
C SER A 79 8.00 -0.23 29.31
N LEU A 80 6.82 0.35 29.05
CA LEU A 80 6.07 1.12 30.03
C LEU A 80 5.58 0.25 31.19
N PHE A 81 5.05 -0.93 30.89
CA PHE A 81 4.67 -1.92 31.90
C PHE A 81 5.87 -2.28 32.80
N LEU A 82 7.00 -2.64 32.22
CA LEU A 82 8.19 -3.03 32.99
C LEU A 82 8.73 -1.86 33.83
N ALA A 83 8.74 -0.64 33.30
CA ALA A 83 9.20 0.53 34.04
C ALA A 83 8.33 0.81 35.27
N LEU A 84 7.00 0.83 35.10
CA LEU A 84 6.06 1.16 36.17
C LEU A 84 5.93 0.03 37.20
N HIS A 85 5.84 -1.22 36.75
CA HIS A 85 5.66 -2.36 37.63
C HIS A 85 6.84 -2.57 38.59
N PHE A 86 8.04 -2.12 38.19
CA PHE A 86 9.27 -2.31 38.96
C PHE A 86 9.88 -1.03 39.55
N GLU A 87 9.22 0.13 39.42
CA GLU A 87 9.72 1.43 39.88
C GLU A 87 10.17 1.44 41.35
N GLY A 88 9.44 0.72 42.22
CA GLY A 88 9.71 0.65 43.67
C GLY A 88 10.44 -0.62 44.16
N SER A 89 10.98 -1.45 43.26
CA SER A 89 11.57 -2.74 43.67
C SER A 89 12.97 -2.58 44.30
N LYS A 90 13.21 -3.25 45.44
CA LYS A 90 14.53 -3.35 46.09
C LYS A 90 15.47 -4.36 45.42
N LEU A 91 14.98 -5.20 44.52
CA LEU A 91 15.87 -6.02 43.70
C LEU A 91 16.64 -5.12 42.74
N ASN A 92 17.84 -5.54 42.34
CA ASN A 92 18.55 -4.90 41.22
C ASN A 92 17.88 -5.24 39.87
N ILE A 93 16.57 -5.07 39.80
CA ILE A 93 15.74 -5.31 38.62
C ILE A 93 16.10 -4.34 37.51
N GLN A 94 16.61 -3.15 37.83
CA GLN A 94 17.24 -2.29 36.83
C GLN A 94 18.42 -3.00 36.14
N LYS A 95 19.30 -3.69 36.90
CA LYS A 95 20.32 -4.57 36.28
C LYS A 95 19.70 -5.73 35.52
N LEU A 96 18.65 -6.38 36.02
CA LEU A 96 18.02 -7.51 35.33
C LEU A 96 17.35 -7.09 34.01
N LEU A 97 16.64 -5.96 34.01
CA LEU A 97 16.01 -5.34 32.84
C LEU A 97 17.08 -4.83 31.86
N PHE A 98 18.18 -4.30 32.37
CA PHE A 98 19.32 -3.92 31.54
C PHE A 98 19.96 -5.14 30.88
N ILE A 99 20.22 -6.21 31.64
CA ILE A 99 20.74 -7.49 31.12
C ILE A 99 19.75 -8.11 30.13
N SER A 100 18.45 -8.13 30.44
CA SER A 100 17.44 -8.66 29.52
C SER A 100 17.35 -7.80 28.26
N SER A 101 17.45 -6.47 28.36
CA SER A 101 17.51 -5.58 27.20
C SER A 101 18.76 -5.83 26.36
N ILE A 102 19.90 -6.13 26.98
CA ILE A 102 21.14 -6.51 26.28
C ILE A 102 20.92 -7.84 25.57
N ILE A 103 20.36 -8.86 26.23
CA ILE A 103 20.11 -10.18 25.64
C ILE A 103 19.13 -10.06 24.47
N VAL A 104 18.02 -9.33 24.64
CA VAL A 104 17.04 -9.06 23.58
C VAL A 104 17.68 -8.28 22.45
N SER A 105 18.53 -7.31 22.74
CA SER A 105 19.29 -6.57 21.73
C SER A 105 20.23 -7.51 20.98
N VAL A 106 21.06 -8.30 21.66
CA VAL A 106 21.98 -9.27 21.05
C VAL A 106 21.21 -10.28 20.19
N TYR A 107 20.10 -10.83 20.67
CA TYR A 107 19.21 -11.68 19.89
C TYR A 107 18.69 -10.92 18.66
N PHE A 108 18.18 -9.71 18.84
CA PHE A 108 17.69 -8.87 17.75
C PHE A 108 18.78 -8.54 16.73
N PHE A 109 20.03 -8.33 17.12
CA PHE A 109 21.17 -8.09 16.21
C PHE A 109 21.61 -9.38 15.51
N ALA A 110 21.59 -10.52 16.20
CA ALA A 110 22.02 -11.81 15.67
C ALA A 110 20.95 -12.54 14.84
N HIS A 111 19.67 -12.19 15.02
CA HIS A 111 18.57 -12.94 14.43
C HIS A 111 18.49 -12.78 12.91
N SER A 112 18.08 -13.86 12.24
CA SER A 112 18.08 -13.96 10.78
C SER A 112 17.09 -13.02 10.09
N ALA A 113 16.03 -12.61 10.78
CA ALA A 113 15.04 -11.65 10.32
C ALA A 113 15.23 -10.23 10.93
N SER A 114 16.36 -9.97 11.60
CA SER A 114 16.70 -8.64 12.11
C SER A 114 16.68 -7.58 11.02
N PRO A 115 16.04 -6.41 11.24
CA PRO A 115 16.14 -5.24 10.36
C PRO A 115 17.58 -4.86 10.00
N LEU A 116 18.54 -5.17 10.87
CA LEU A 116 19.95 -4.85 10.68
C LEU A 116 20.71 -5.91 9.89
N ARG A 117 20.25 -7.16 9.88
CA ARG A 117 20.86 -8.18 9.01
C ARG A 117 20.71 -7.82 7.55
N TYR A 118 19.66 -7.08 7.20
CA TYR A 118 19.46 -6.56 5.84
C TYR A 118 20.49 -5.49 5.44
N ILE A 119 21.20 -4.88 6.38
CA ILE A 119 22.39 -4.07 6.07
C ILE A 119 23.47 -4.95 5.45
N PHE A 120 23.61 -6.19 5.91
CA PHE A 120 24.70 -7.09 5.52
C PHE A 120 24.28 -8.14 4.48
N GLN A 121 22.99 -8.42 4.34
CA GLN A 121 22.47 -9.47 3.46
C GLN A 121 21.31 -8.98 2.60
N ARG A 122 21.46 -9.09 1.28
CA ARG A 122 20.39 -8.80 0.32
C ARG A 122 19.28 -9.84 0.40
N SER A 123 18.03 -9.38 0.42
CA SER A 123 16.88 -10.27 0.29
C SER A 123 16.44 -10.32 -1.16
N PRO A 124 16.15 -11.52 -1.72
CA PRO A 124 15.58 -11.59 -3.05
C PRO A 124 14.18 -10.97 -3.03
N ILE A 125 13.85 -10.22 -4.08
CA ILE A 125 12.49 -9.76 -4.32
C ILE A 125 11.64 -10.99 -4.59
N ARG A 126 10.56 -11.14 -3.83
CA ARG A 126 9.61 -12.25 -3.98
C ARG A 126 8.20 -11.71 -4.00
N VAL A 127 7.43 -12.21 -4.94
CA VAL A 127 5.98 -11.99 -5.02
C VAL A 127 5.33 -13.34 -4.73
N GLU A 128 4.70 -13.46 -3.57
CA GLU A 128 4.03 -14.69 -3.14
C GLU A 128 2.54 -14.39 -3.00
N LYS A 129 1.71 -14.99 -3.88
CA LYS A 129 0.25 -14.82 -3.88
C LYS A 129 -0.22 -13.35 -3.90
N GLY A 130 0.50 -12.49 -4.64
CA GLY A 130 0.21 -11.05 -4.73
C GLY A 130 0.77 -10.21 -3.58
N ILE A 131 1.51 -10.80 -2.64
CA ILE A 131 2.19 -10.11 -1.55
C ILE A 131 3.68 -9.97 -1.88
N VAL A 132 4.23 -8.78 -1.67
CA VAL A 132 5.62 -8.44 -1.98
C VAL A 132 6.30 -7.75 -0.80
N ASP A 133 7.55 -8.11 -0.53
CA ASP A 133 8.44 -7.32 0.34
C ASP A 133 8.97 -6.12 -0.46
N GLU A 134 8.20 -5.04 -0.55
CA GLU A 134 8.59 -3.83 -1.28
C GLU A 134 9.93 -3.27 -0.81
N ARG A 135 10.27 -3.41 0.47
CA ARG A 135 11.57 -2.97 0.97
C ARG A 135 12.71 -3.72 0.28
N ALA A 136 12.55 -5.02 -0.03
CA ALA A 136 13.55 -5.76 -0.80
C ALA A 136 13.71 -5.21 -2.24
N SER A 137 12.66 -4.61 -2.81
CA SER A 137 12.69 -3.96 -4.12
C SER A 137 13.47 -2.64 -4.12
N TYR A 138 13.36 -1.86 -3.04
CA TYR A 138 13.94 -0.50 -2.98
C TYR A 138 15.28 -0.42 -2.23
N GLN A 139 15.59 -1.36 -1.34
CA GLN A 139 16.71 -1.25 -0.40
C GLN A 139 18.07 -0.95 -1.06
N ASP A 140 18.29 -1.47 -2.27
CA ASP A 140 19.57 -1.38 -2.97
C ASP A 140 19.88 0.06 -3.43
N ASN A 141 18.87 0.90 -3.59
CA ASN A 141 19.03 2.29 -4.03
C ASN A 141 18.52 3.32 -3.01
N THR A 142 17.67 2.91 -2.06
CA THR A 142 17.00 3.86 -1.14
C THR A 142 17.40 3.69 0.33
N SER A 143 18.37 2.84 0.65
CA SER A 143 18.83 2.67 2.03
C SER A 143 19.96 3.64 2.38
N LEU A 144 20.01 4.02 3.67
CA LEU A 144 21.08 4.86 4.21
C LEU A 144 22.48 4.25 4.01
N LYS A 145 22.59 2.91 4.10
CA LYS A 145 23.85 2.19 3.85
C LYS A 145 24.38 2.47 2.44
N TYR A 146 23.56 2.20 1.44
CA TYR A 146 23.95 2.39 0.04
C TYR A 146 24.14 3.87 -0.30
N TRP A 147 23.42 4.76 0.40
CA TRP A 147 23.67 6.19 0.28
C TRP A 147 25.08 6.60 0.70
N PHE A 148 25.62 6.04 1.79
CA PHE A 148 27.03 6.23 2.18
C PHE A 148 28.02 5.63 1.18
N GLU A 149 27.61 4.63 0.39
CA GLU A 149 28.40 4.05 -0.70
C GLU A 149 28.25 4.84 -2.03
N GLY A 150 27.57 5.99 -2.01
CA GLY A 150 27.34 6.83 -3.19
C GLY A 150 26.18 6.39 -4.09
N ILE A 151 25.45 5.33 -3.71
CA ILE A 151 24.25 4.87 -4.41
C ILE A 151 23.04 5.58 -3.82
N THR A 152 22.44 6.49 -4.59
CA THR A 152 21.28 7.27 -4.14
C THR A 152 19.99 6.79 -4.83
N PRO A 153 18.80 7.21 -4.36
CA PRO A 153 17.54 6.79 -4.97
C PRO A 153 17.42 7.15 -6.45
N ASP A 154 18.22 8.11 -6.93
CA ASP A 154 18.24 8.52 -8.34
C ASP A 154 18.86 7.49 -9.27
N THR A 155 19.67 6.57 -8.74
CA THR A 155 20.28 5.45 -9.48
C THR A 155 19.32 4.29 -9.72
N HIS A 156 18.16 4.29 -9.06
CA HIS A 156 17.15 3.25 -9.22
C HIS A 156 16.64 3.19 -10.67
N PRO A 157 16.40 1.99 -11.26
CA PRO A 157 15.93 1.87 -12.64
C PRO A 157 14.70 2.74 -12.98
N TRP A 158 13.71 2.80 -12.09
CA TRP A 158 12.55 3.68 -12.24
C TRP A 158 12.88 5.18 -12.23
N ALA A 159 13.84 5.61 -11.42
CA ALA A 159 14.30 7.00 -11.39
C ALA A 159 15.06 7.34 -12.69
N GLN A 160 15.97 6.47 -13.11
CA GLN A 160 16.73 6.63 -14.36
C GLN A 160 15.83 6.66 -15.60
N TYR A 161 14.81 5.80 -15.63
CA TYR A 161 13.77 5.81 -16.66
C TYR A 161 13.09 7.18 -16.75
N ALA A 162 12.65 7.75 -15.62
CA ALA A 162 11.97 9.04 -15.61
C ALA A 162 12.90 10.21 -15.95
N LYS A 163 14.15 10.20 -15.45
CA LYS A 163 15.17 11.19 -15.84
C LYS A 163 15.41 11.17 -17.35
N LYS A 164 15.49 9.98 -17.95
CA LYS A 164 15.65 9.82 -19.40
C LYS A 164 14.48 10.39 -20.18
N ILE A 165 13.24 10.18 -19.73
CA ILE A 165 12.07 10.79 -20.36
C ILE A 165 12.13 12.31 -20.20
N ALA A 166 12.37 12.81 -18.99
CA ALA A 166 12.44 14.23 -18.69
C ALA A 166 13.46 14.98 -19.56
N LEU A 167 14.64 14.38 -19.80
CA LEU A 167 15.68 14.94 -20.65
C LEU A 167 15.31 14.97 -22.13
N ASN A 168 14.54 13.98 -22.60
CA ASN A 168 14.14 13.87 -24.01
C ASN A 168 12.77 14.50 -24.29
N ASN A 169 12.19 15.19 -23.30
CA ASN A 169 10.87 15.79 -23.45
C ASN A 169 10.91 16.88 -24.54
N PRO A 170 10.14 16.72 -25.63
CA PRO A 170 10.03 17.77 -26.62
C PRO A 170 9.32 18.97 -25.98
N LYS A 171 9.84 20.18 -26.24
CA LYS A 171 9.14 21.43 -25.89
C LYS A 171 7.97 21.60 -26.86
N THR A 172 6.82 21.03 -26.51
CA THR A 172 5.56 21.23 -27.23
C THR A 172 4.67 22.21 -26.46
N ASN A 173 3.64 22.75 -27.13
CA ASN A 173 2.61 23.57 -26.47
C ASN A 173 1.62 22.72 -25.64
N PHE A 174 1.75 21.39 -25.66
CA PHE A 174 0.85 20.47 -24.99
C PHE A 174 1.49 19.91 -23.72
N ARG A 175 0.64 19.54 -22.75
CA ARG A 175 1.10 18.92 -21.51
C ARG A 175 1.75 17.58 -21.84
N GLN A 176 2.96 17.34 -21.31
CA GLN A 176 3.63 16.04 -21.47
C GLN A 176 2.97 15.03 -20.54
N VAL A 177 2.53 13.90 -21.09
CA VAL A 177 1.81 12.87 -20.33
C VAL A 177 2.46 11.50 -20.51
N GLN A 178 2.74 10.85 -19.38
CA GLN A 178 3.26 9.49 -19.32
C GLN A 178 2.31 8.61 -18.52
N ILE A 179 2.24 7.33 -18.88
CA ILE A 179 1.40 6.35 -18.20
C ILE A 179 2.31 5.39 -17.44
N THR A 180 1.96 5.07 -16.20
CA THR A 180 2.75 4.19 -15.34
C THR A 180 1.87 3.41 -14.36
N THR A 181 2.38 2.30 -13.86
CA THR A 181 1.86 1.62 -12.65
C THR A 181 2.76 1.84 -11.44
N ASN A 182 3.88 2.56 -11.60
CA ASN A 182 4.92 2.70 -10.59
C ASN A 182 5.19 4.18 -10.36
N VAL A 183 4.20 4.98 -9.97
CA VAL A 183 4.30 6.46 -10.00
C VAL A 183 5.29 7.08 -9.00
N GLY A 184 5.70 6.37 -7.95
CA GLY A 184 6.55 6.92 -6.87
C GLY A 184 7.86 7.57 -7.34
N LEU A 185 8.88 6.76 -7.66
CA LEU A 185 10.18 7.29 -8.14
C LEU A 185 10.07 8.03 -9.49
N PRO A 186 9.33 7.53 -10.50
CA PRO A 186 9.15 8.24 -11.76
C PRO A 186 8.49 9.61 -11.63
N GLY A 187 7.45 9.74 -10.79
CA GLY A 187 6.80 11.01 -10.52
C GLY A 187 7.74 12.02 -9.88
N PHE A 188 8.53 11.58 -8.90
CA PHE A 188 9.51 12.43 -8.23
C PHE A 188 10.66 12.85 -9.16
N TYR A 189 11.31 11.89 -9.82
CA TYR A 189 12.50 12.13 -10.65
C TYR A 189 12.20 12.62 -12.07
N GLY A 190 10.97 12.45 -12.56
CA GLY A 190 10.50 13.04 -13.82
C GLY A 190 10.28 14.55 -13.74
N GLY A 191 10.19 15.08 -12.52
CA GLY A 191 9.96 16.51 -12.27
C GLY A 191 8.55 16.97 -12.66
N PRO A 192 8.25 18.28 -12.44
CA PRO A 192 6.91 18.82 -12.61
C PRO A 192 6.48 18.97 -14.09
N GLY A 193 7.41 18.82 -15.03
CA GLY A 193 7.14 18.97 -16.47
C GLY A 193 6.38 17.79 -17.10
N ILE A 194 6.19 16.69 -16.37
CA ILE A 194 5.48 15.50 -16.84
C ILE A 194 4.27 15.25 -15.94
N HIS A 195 3.10 15.09 -16.53
CA HIS A 195 1.94 14.54 -15.85
C HIS A 195 1.95 13.02 -15.96
N TRP A 196 1.84 12.33 -14.82
CA TRP A 196 1.85 10.88 -14.76
C TRP A 196 0.44 10.35 -14.53
N ILE A 197 -0.11 9.65 -15.53
CA ILE A 197 -1.32 8.85 -15.38
C ILE A 197 -0.93 7.56 -14.65
N ASP A 198 -1.42 7.42 -13.43
CA ASP A 198 -1.21 6.23 -12.60
C ASP A 198 -2.36 5.24 -12.76
N LEU A 199 -2.11 4.14 -13.46
CA LEU A 199 -3.13 3.09 -13.69
C LEU A 199 -3.51 2.35 -12.41
N LEU A 200 -2.71 2.48 -11.33
CA LEU A 200 -3.08 1.99 -10.00
C LEU A 200 -3.89 3.02 -9.20
N GLY A 201 -4.31 4.14 -9.80
CA GLY A 201 -5.22 5.11 -9.20
C GLY A 201 -4.82 5.56 -7.79
N ILE A 202 -3.52 5.51 -7.45
CA ILE A 202 -2.99 5.95 -6.16
C ILE A 202 -2.84 7.46 -6.21
N THR A 203 -2.36 7.98 -7.34
CA THR A 203 -2.17 9.43 -7.57
C THR A 203 -3.07 9.98 -8.68
N ASP A 204 -3.97 9.18 -9.26
CA ASP A 204 -4.94 9.62 -10.27
C ASP A 204 -6.37 9.60 -9.68
N PRO A 205 -6.95 10.76 -9.32
CA PRO A 205 -8.26 10.85 -8.67
C PRO A 205 -9.43 10.33 -9.51
N PHE A 206 -9.31 10.38 -10.84
CA PHE A 206 -10.34 9.93 -11.76
C PHE A 206 -10.31 8.40 -11.87
N LEU A 207 -9.16 7.83 -12.20
CA LEU A 207 -8.98 6.38 -12.26
C LEU A 207 -9.23 5.73 -10.89
N ALA A 208 -8.90 6.41 -9.78
CA ALA A 208 -9.19 5.92 -8.43
C ALA A 208 -10.66 5.55 -8.21
N ARG A 209 -11.58 6.21 -8.93
CA ARG A 209 -13.04 6.01 -8.84
C ARG A 209 -13.61 5.10 -9.91
N LEU A 210 -12.83 4.64 -10.87
CA LEU A 210 -13.26 3.66 -11.87
C LEU A 210 -13.10 2.22 -11.34
N PRO A 211 -13.79 1.23 -11.95
CA PRO A 211 -13.62 -0.17 -11.59
C PRO A 211 -12.16 -0.60 -11.70
N GLY A 212 -11.66 -1.28 -10.66
CA GLY A 212 -10.30 -1.80 -10.59
C GLY A 212 -10.25 -3.26 -10.18
N LYS A 213 -9.18 -3.96 -10.58
CA LYS A 213 -8.92 -5.37 -10.25
C LYS A 213 -7.55 -5.55 -9.63
N GLY A 214 -7.44 -6.39 -8.62
CA GLY A 214 -6.18 -6.64 -7.93
C GLY A 214 -6.38 -6.74 -6.42
N PHE A 215 -5.37 -6.32 -5.68
CA PHE A 215 -5.29 -6.45 -4.23
C PHE A 215 -5.45 -5.07 -3.56
N PRO A 216 -5.83 -5.02 -2.27
CA PRO A 216 -5.81 -3.77 -1.51
C PRO A 216 -4.51 -3.01 -1.72
N GLY A 217 -4.61 -1.78 -2.23
CA GLY A 217 -3.47 -0.91 -2.55
C GLY A 217 -2.91 -1.03 -3.97
N HIS A 218 -3.28 -2.03 -4.77
CA HIS A 218 -2.80 -2.30 -6.14
C HIS A 218 -3.95 -2.79 -7.05
N TYR A 219 -5.01 -2.01 -7.17
CA TYR A 219 -6.05 -2.28 -8.16
C TYR A 219 -5.62 -1.70 -9.50
N ILE A 220 -5.43 -2.50 -10.55
CA ILE A 220 -5.21 -1.97 -11.88
C ILE A 220 -6.54 -1.48 -12.47
N ARG A 221 -6.52 -0.32 -13.14
CA ARG A 221 -7.69 0.25 -13.83
C ARG A 221 -7.48 0.23 -15.34
N LEU A 222 -8.58 0.03 -16.07
CA LEU A 222 -8.58 0.16 -17.52
C LEU A 222 -8.60 1.64 -17.88
N LEU A 223 -7.58 2.08 -18.61
CA LEU A 223 -7.45 3.46 -19.10
C LEU A 223 -8.60 3.76 -20.08
N PRO A 224 -9.49 4.73 -19.80
CA PRO A 224 -10.53 5.10 -20.74
C PRO A 224 -9.93 5.59 -22.06
N GLN A 225 -10.54 5.19 -23.18
CA GLN A 225 -10.08 5.57 -24.50
C GLN A 225 -10.10 7.09 -24.65
N GLY A 226 -8.99 7.66 -25.12
CA GLY A 226 -8.83 9.11 -25.28
C GLY A 226 -8.42 9.85 -24.01
N TYR A 227 -8.40 9.21 -22.83
CA TYR A 227 -8.04 9.88 -21.57
C TYR A 227 -6.64 10.48 -21.61
N LYS A 228 -5.65 9.78 -22.17
CA LYS A 228 -4.30 10.36 -22.35
C LYS A 228 -4.34 11.67 -23.13
N LYS A 229 -5.02 11.67 -24.28
CA LYS A 229 -5.16 12.87 -25.14
C LYS A 229 -5.90 14.00 -24.43
N TYR A 230 -6.86 13.65 -23.58
CA TYR A 230 -7.60 14.61 -22.78
C TYR A 230 -6.73 15.30 -21.74
N ILE A 231 -5.87 14.54 -21.04
CA ILE A 231 -4.87 15.10 -20.10
C ILE A 231 -3.76 15.87 -20.83
N GLU A 232 -3.41 15.45 -22.05
CA GLU A 232 -2.49 16.19 -22.95
C GLU A 232 -3.09 17.50 -23.47
N GLU A 233 -4.39 17.76 -23.23
CA GLU A 233 -5.14 18.90 -23.76
C GLU A 233 -5.21 18.92 -25.31
N THR A 234 -5.10 17.73 -25.92
CA THR A 234 -5.26 17.53 -27.38
C THR A 234 -6.66 17.03 -27.76
N ALA A 235 -7.49 16.72 -26.77
CA ALA A 235 -8.91 16.43 -26.91
C ALA A 235 -9.71 17.32 -25.96
N VAL A 236 -10.92 17.72 -26.36
CA VAL A 236 -11.78 18.64 -25.59
C VAL A 236 -12.63 17.89 -24.55
N SER A 237 -12.97 16.64 -24.81
CA SER A 237 -13.81 15.82 -23.94
C SER A 237 -13.52 14.33 -24.13
N LEU A 238 -13.95 13.52 -23.17
CA LEU A 238 -14.09 12.07 -23.35
C LEU A 238 -15.29 11.76 -24.24
N SER A 239 -15.25 10.61 -24.92
CA SER A 239 -16.29 10.21 -25.88
C SER A 239 -17.66 9.97 -25.24
N ASN A 240 -17.71 9.60 -23.95
CA ASN A 240 -18.95 9.39 -23.22
C ASN A 240 -19.25 10.63 -22.36
N PRO A 241 -20.37 11.35 -22.60
CA PRO A 241 -20.67 12.59 -21.89
C PRO A 241 -20.80 12.44 -20.36
N GLU A 242 -21.30 11.30 -19.91
CA GLU A 242 -21.49 11.05 -18.48
C GLU A 242 -20.16 10.74 -17.79
N LEU A 243 -19.26 10.03 -18.47
CA LEU A 243 -17.89 9.79 -18.01
C LEU A 243 -17.06 11.08 -18.03
N ASP A 244 -17.26 11.93 -19.05
CA ASP A 244 -16.64 13.25 -19.16
C ASP A 244 -17.07 14.18 -18.01
N ARG A 245 -18.38 14.25 -17.75
CA ARG A 245 -18.92 14.96 -16.59
C ARG A 245 -18.37 14.42 -15.28
N PHE A 246 -18.25 13.10 -15.14
CA PHE A 246 -17.71 12.49 -13.94
C PHE A 246 -16.24 12.87 -13.72
N PHE A 247 -15.43 12.90 -14.79
CA PHE A 247 -14.07 13.43 -14.73
C PHE A 247 -14.04 14.89 -14.27
N TYR A 248 -14.88 15.75 -14.87
CA TYR A 248 -14.94 17.16 -14.52
C TYR A 248 -15.28 17.38 -13.04
N GLU A 249 -16.31 16.67 -12.54
CA GLU A 249 -16.68 16.69 -11.12
C GLU A 249 -15.51 16.27 -10.21
N ILE A 250 -14.74 15.26 -10.61
CA ILE A 250 -13.55 14.83 -9.87
C ILE A 250 -12.42 15.86 -9.90
N ARG A 251 -12.19 16.50 -11.05
CA ARG A 251 -11.20 17.55 -11.20
C ARG A 251 -11.53 18.78 -10.34
N LEU A 252 -12.81 19.17 -10.26
CA LEU A 252 -13.28 20.19 -9.32
C LEU A 252 -12.85 19.87 -7.87
N LEU A 253 -12.88 18.59 -7.48
CA LEU A 253 -12.49 18.17 -6.14
C LEU A 253 -10.97 18.12 -5.92
N SER A 254 -10.18 17.83 -6.94
CA SER A 254 -8.74 17.58 -6.80
C SER A 254 -7.83 18.75 -7.19
N GLU A 255 -8.23 19.59 -8.14
CA GLU A 255 -7.33 20.53 -8.81
C GLU A 255 -7.80 21.99 -8.80
N GLU A 256 -9.11 22.22 -8.74
CA GLU A 256 -9.68 23.57 -8.89
C GLU A 256 -9.70 24.35 -7.56
N ASP A 257 -10.27 25.57 -7.54
CA ASP A 257 -10.38 26.41 -6.33
C ASP A 257 -11.33 25.79 -5.28
N ILE A 258 -10.99 25.89 -3.99
CA ILE A 258 -11.74 25.29 -2.88
C ILE A 258 -13.04 26.03 -2.53
N TRP A 259 -13.19 27.30 -2.92
CA TRP A 259 -14.32 28.16 -2.49
C TRP A 259 -15.40 28.39 -3.55
N THR A 260 -15.46 27.55 -4.58
CA THR A 260 -16.50 27.64 -5.62
C THR A 260 -17.79 26.93 -5.20
N LYS A 261 -18.94 27.51 -5.56
CA LYS A 261 -20.26 26.93 -5.27
C LYS A 261 -20.40 25.55 -5.90
N GLU A 262 -19.86 25.39 -7.11
CA GLU A 262 -19.84 24.16 -7.89
C GLU A 262 -19.08 23.07 -7.17
N ARG A 263 -17.87 23.35 -6.66
CA ARG A 263 -17.10 22.36 -5.91
C ARG A 263 -17.80 21.95 -4.63
N TRP A 264 -18.34 22.89 -3.86
CA TRP A 264 -19.07 22.55 -2.62
C TRP A 264 -20.31 21.70 -2.89
N LYS A 265 -21.02 21.95 -3.99
CA LYS A 265 -22.10 21.07 -4.45
C LYS A 265 -21.57 19.65 -4.71
N VAL A 266 -20.47 19.52 -5.46
CA VAL A 266 -19.87 18.22 -5.77
C VAL A 266 -19.36 17.52 -4.51
N ILE A 267 -18.79 18.23 -3.54
CA ILE A 267 -18.39 17.66 -2.23
C ILE A 267 -19.59 17.02 -1.56
N VAL A 268 -20.71 17.76 -1.45
CA VAL A 268 -21.94 17.24 -0.83
C VAL A 268 -22.47 16.03 -1.60
N ASP A 269 -22.52 16.11 -2.93
CA ASP A 269 -23.00 15.04 -3.80
C ASP A 269 -22.15 13.76 -3.69
N PHE A 270 -20.83 13.91 -3.59
CA PHE A 270 -19.90 12.79 -3.45
C PHE A 270 -19.93 12.17 -2.05
N THR A 271 -19.99 13.00 -1.00
CA THR A 271 -19.96 12.53 0.39
C THR A 271 -21.29 11.92 0.83
N PHE A 272 -22.43 12.53 0.47
CA PHE A 272 -23.72 12.17 1.03
C PHE A 272 -24.66 11.46 0.05
N PHE A 273 -24.53 11.72 -1.25
CA PHE A 273 -25.47 11.19 -2.26
C PHE A 273 -24.85 10.11 -3.15
N GLY A 274 -23.60 9.72 -2.89
CA GLY A 274 -22.92 8.65 -3.63
C GLY A 274 -22.62 8.99 -5.09
N ALA A 275 -22.67 10.26 -5.49
CA ALA A 275 -22.36 10.67 -6.87
C ALA A 275 -20.92 10.32 -7.28
N GLY A 276 -20.02 10.22 -6.30
CA GLY A 276 -18.62 9.85 -6.47
C GLY A 276 -18.32 8.36 -6.61
N ASN A 277 -19.33 7.49 -6.40
CA ASN A 277 -19.15 6.04 -6.46
C ASN A 277 -19.67 5.52 -7.81
N PHE A 278 -18.80 4.86 -8.56
CA PHE A 278 -19.12 4.34 -9.89
C PHE A 278 -20.37 3.46 -9.92
N LYS A 279 -20.58 2.63 -8.88
CA LYS A 279 -21.71 1.68 -8.82
C LYS A 279 -23.07 2.35 -8.64
N THR A 280 -23.09 3.55 -8.05
CA THR A 280 -24.30 4.34 -7.83
C THR A 280 -24.48 5.40 -8.92
N ARG A 281 -23.39 5.92 -9.48
CA ARG A 281 -23.42 6.92 -10.56
C ARG A 281 -23.86 6.33 -11.89
N PHE A 282 -23.32 5.18 -12.26
CA PHE A 282 -23.57 4.57 -13.56
C PHE A 282 -24.58 3.43 -13.47
N PRO A 283 -25.46 3.27 -14.48
CA PRO A 283 -26.43 2.18 -14.48
C PRO A 283 -25.72 0.82 -14.52
N LYS A 284 -26.39 -0.23 -14.00
CA LYS A 284 -25.87 -1.60 -14.08
C LYS A 284 -25.59 -1.98 -15.54
N GLY A 285 -24.41 -2.52 -15.81
CA GLY A 285 -23.97 -2.88 -17.15
C GLY A 285 -23.31 -1.74 -17.94
N PHE A 286 -23.21 -0.54 -17.35
CA PHE A 286 -22.40 0.52 -17.94
C PHE A 286 -20.94 0.07 -18.12
N SER A 287 -20.39 0.35 -19.29
CA SER A 287 -18.98 0.19 -19.62
C SER A 287 -18.52 1.36 -20.47
N TYR A 288 -17.21 1.56 -20.48
CA TYR A 288 -16.56 2.54 -21.34
C TYR A 288 -15.54 1.85 -22.22
N ALA A 289 -15.24 2.42 -23.39
CA ALA A 289 -14.15 1.94 -24.23
C ALA A 289 -12.80 2.21 -23.55
N PHE A 290 -11.87 1.26 -23.60
CA PHE A 290 -10.57 1.34 -22.94
C PHE A 290 -9.42 0.97 -23.87
N ASP A 291 -8.24 1.49 -23.54
CA ASP A 291 -7.00 1.30 -24.29
C ASP A 291 -6.35 -0.05 -23.98
N LEU A 292 -6.43 -0.99 -24.93
CA LEU A 292 -5.89 -2.35 -24.78
C LEU A 292 -4.37 -2.37 -24.79
N ASP A 293 -3.74 -1.55 -25.62
CA ASP A 293 -2.29 -1.52 -25.76
C ASP A 293 -1.63 -1.06 -24.47
N THR A 294 -2.20 -0.03 -23.85
CA THR A 294 -1.80 0.45 -22.54
C THR A 294 -1.92 -0.65 -21.48
N TYR A 295 -3.00 -1.43 -21.48
CA TYR A 295 -3.12 -2.55 -20.55
C TYR A 295 -2.04 -3.60 -20.77
N ARG A 296 -1.78 -4.01 -22.02
CA ARG A 296 -0.81 -5.05 -22.41
C ARG A 296 0.63 -4.73 -21.98
N ILE A 297 1.01 -3.46 -21.92
CA ILE A 297 2.37 -3.05 -21.51
C ILE A 297 2.57 -3.03 -19.99
N THR A 298 1.51 -3.20 -19.20
CA THR A 298 1.60 -3.32 -17.74
C THR A 298 1.99 -4.74 -17.32
N LEU A 299 2.50 -4.88 -16.09
CA LEU A 299 2.76 -6.20 -15.49
C LEU A 299 1.51 -7.11 -15.48
N TYR A 300 0.31 -6.52 -15.39
CA TYR A 300 -0.97 -7.22 -15.41
C TYR A 300 -1.39 -7.69 -16.80
N GLY A 301 -0.95 -6.96 -17.85
CA GLY A 301 -1.25 -7.28 -19.24
C GLY A 301 -0.23 -8.19 -19.93
N LEU A 302 1.00 -8.30 -19.39
CA LEU A 302 2.05 -9.14 -19.97
C LEU A 302 1.62 -10.59 -20.27
N PRO A 303 0.88 -11.30 -19.39
CA PRO A 303 0.41 -12.66 -19.69
C PRO A 303 -0.52 -12.73 -20.91
N PHE A 304 -1.19 -11.62 -21.23
CA PHE A 304 -2.16 -11.51 -22.31
C PHE A 304 -1.58 -10.89 -23.58
N LYS A 305 -0.27 -10.55 -23.62
CA LYS A 305 0.35 -9.80 -24.72
C LYS A 305 0.04 -10.34 -26.12
N ASN A 306 -0.07 -11.66 -26.26
CA ASN A 306 -0.32 -12.33 -27.55
C ASN A 306 -1.79 -12.72 -27.79
N TRP A 307 -2.71 -12.39 -26.89
CA TRP A 307 -4.14 -12.65 -27.09
C TRP A 307 -4.70 -11.78 -28.20
N LYS A 308 -5.72 -12.26 -28.91
CA LYS A 308 -6.48 -11.42 -29.86
C LYS A 308 -7.21 -10.31 -29.12
N ASP A 309 -7.34 -9.15 -29.74
CA ASP A 309 -7.98 -7.98 -29.13
C ASP A 309 -9.44 -8.25 -28.74
N GLU A 310 -10.17 -8.98 -29.58
CA GLU A 310 -11.55 -9.38 -29.31
C GLU A 310 -11.66 -10.22 -28.03
N ASP A 311 -10.76 -11.19 -27.86
CA ASP A 311 -10.74 -12.10 -26.73
C ASP A 311 -10.37 -11.36 -25.44
N LEU A 312 -9.31 -10.56 -25.48
CA LEU A 312 -8.86 -9.76 -24.35
C LEU A 312 -9.91 -8.72 -23.95
N LYS A 313 -10.49 -8.00 -24.92
CA LYS A 313 -11.55 -7.03 -24.66
C LYS A 313 -12.78 -7.67 -24.04
N SER A 314 -13.18 -8.84 -24.53
CA SER A 314 -14.32 -9.59 -23.99
C SER A 314 -14.07 -10.00 -22.54
N MET A 315 -12.90 -10.58 -22.24
CA MET A 315 -12.50 -10.96 -20.88
C MET A 315 -12.48 -9.74 -19.94
N LEU A 316 -11.80 -8.66 -20.31
CA LEU A 316 -11.70 -7.46 -19.48
C LEU A 316 -13.07 -6.79 -19.27
N SER A 317 -13.92 -6.79 -20.30
CA SER A 317 -15.28 -6.24 -20.19
C SER A 317 -16.14 -7.05 -19.19
N GLN A 318 -15.99 -8.37 -19.21
CA GLN A 318 -16.64 -9.25 -18.24
C GLN A 318 -16.11 -9.00 -16.83
N GLU A 319 -14.80 -8.95 -16.66
CA GLU A 319 -14.19 -8.81 -15.34
C GLU A 319 -14.50 -7.47 -14.69
N TYR A 320 -14.35 -6.36 -15.42
CA TYR A 320 -14.45 -5.01 -14.87
C TYR A 320 -15.88 -4.48 -14.80
N PHE A 321 -16.73 -4.85 -15.78
CA PHE A 321 -18.09 -4.29 -15.90
C PHE A 321 -19.19 -5.34 -15.72
N GLY A 322 -18.85 -6.63 -15.60
CA GLY A 322 -19.83 -7.71 -15.45
C GLY A 322 -20.60 -8.03 -16.74
N ILE A 323 -20.10 -7.61 -17.90
CA ILE A 323 -20.74 -7.85 -19.19
C ILE A 323 -20.56 -9.33 -19.58
N ARG A 324 -21.66 -10.05 -19.82
CA ARG A 324 -21.57 -11.45 -20.26
C ARG A 324 -20.93 -11.52 -21.64
N PRO A 325 -19.91 -12.36 -21.84
CA PRO A 325 -19.29 -12.52 -23.15
C PRO A 325 -20.31 -13.12 -24.12
N THR A 326 -20.29 -12.67 -25.37
CA THR A 326 -21.12 -13.22 -26.45
C THR A 326 -20.66 -14.61 -26.90
N LYS A 327 -19.49 -15.08 -26.46
CA LYS A 327 -18.94 -16.43 -26.70
C LYS A 327 -18.36 -17.02 -25.41
N THR A 328 -18.68 -18.29 -25.14
CA THR A 328 -18.12 -19.07 -24.02
C THR A 328 -16.68 -19.47 -24.30
N PHE A 329 -15.74 -19.01 -23.47
CA PHE A 329 -14.35 -19.43 -23.55
C PHE A 329 -14.15 -20.79 -22.86
N LYS A 330 -13.52 -21.74 -23.56
CA LYS A 330 -12.93 -22.93 -22.91
C LYS A 330 -11.69 -22.47 -22.17
N ASN A 331 -11.75 -22.50 -20.83
CA ASN A 331 -10.60 -22.28 -19.95
C ASN A 331 -9.40 -23.10 -20.44
N ARG A 332 -8.34 -22.43 -20.89
CA ARG A 332 -7.00 -23.01 -20.95
C ARG A 332 -6.17 -22.32 -19.89
N ASN A 333 -6.08 -23.01 -18.74
CA ASN A 333 -5.10 -22.85 -17.66
C ASN A 333 -4.82 -21.42 -17.17
N THR A 334 -5.49 -21.05 -16.09
CA THR A 334 -5.01 -20.05 -15.14
C THR A 334 -3.76 -20.58 -14.43
N LEU A 335 -2.67 -19.82 -14.50
CA LEU A 335 -1.50 -19.90 -13.61
C LEU A 335 -1.57 -18.79 -12.57
#